data_AF-A0A965UAV8-F1
#
_entry.id   AF-A0A965UAV8-F1
#
_cell.length_a   1.000
_cell.length_b   1.000
_cell.length_c   1.000
_cell.angle_alpha   90.00
_cell.angle_beta   90.00
_cell.angle_gamma   90.00
#
_symmetry.space_group_name_H-M   'P 1'
#
loop_
_entity.id
_entity.type
_entity.pdbx_description
1 polymer ?
#
loop_
_entity_poly.entity_id
_entity_poly.type
_entity_poly.pdbx_seq_one_letter_code
_entity_poly.pdbx_strand_id
1 'polypeptide(L)'
;MNIKSVIVQHFIDIYQRFIMETFTASTGDRHPTDLAMLRGARLVTAQETEEGRQWAESRIKSLTGGDPITARFMRQDFFTFTPQFKLIIAGNHKPGLRNVDEAMRRRFHLIPFTVTIPKEERDPALPEKLRAEWPGILKWAVRGCLEWQRQGLNPPPAVVDATAEYLEAEDSYSLWMTECLTPSRNCFESSADLFASWKAWAERAGESPGSQKRFTQTFATKGAQPKRQAHTGKRGFEGYRINRADYTDSPRYGG
;
A
#
# COMPACT_ATOMS: atom_id res chain seq x y z
N MET A 1 -5.12 -24.21 12.98
CA MET A 1 -3.85 -23.83 12.33
C MET A 1 -4.18 -23.37 10.91
N ASN A 2 -3.78 -22.16 10.50
CA ASN A 2 -4.20 -21.57 9.22
C ASN A 2 -3.45 -22.25 8.05
N ILE A 3 -4.13 -22.59 6.96
CA ILE A 3 -3.57 -23.24 5.74
C ILE A 3 -2.30 -22.51 5.23
N LYS A 4 -2.20 -21.21 5.51
CA LYS A 4 -1.03 -20.35 5.27
C LYS A 4 0.30 -20.92 5.78
N SER A 5 0.30 -21.72 6.86
CA SER A 5 1.53 -22.18 7.51
C SER A 5 2.17 -23.43 6.87
N VAL A 6 1.41 -24.23 6.11
CA VAL A 6 1.86 -25.54 5.61
C VAL A 6 2.68 -25.43 4.31
N ILE A 7 2.28 -24.53 3.40
CA ILE A 7 2.99 -24.27 2.13
C ILE A 7 4.41 -23.71 2.40
N VAL A 8 4.56 -22.99 3.50
CA VAL A 8 5.76 -22.23 3.83
C VAL A 8 6.86 -23.10 4.44
N GLN A 9 6.53 -24.21 5.10
CA GLN A 9 7.49 -25.04 5.84
C GLN A 9 8.44 -25.87 4.97
N HIS A 10 8.23 -25.99 3.66
CA HIS A 10 9.02 -26.88 2.78
C HIS A 10 10.11 -26.15 1.96
N PHE A 11 10.23 -24.82 2.10
CA PHE A 11 11.21 -24.00 1.36
C PHE A 11 12.27 -23.37 2.28
N ILE A 12 12.74 -24.12 3.29
CA ILE A 12 13.48 -23.62 4.45
C ILE A 12 14.74 -22.80 4.09
N ASP A 13 15.46 -23.13 3.02
CA ASP A 13 16.72 -22.44 2.67
C ASP A 13 16.54 -21.15 1.86
N ILE A 14 15.34 -20.91 1.34
CA ILE A 14 15.02 -19.71 0.53
C ILE A 14 13.92 -18.85 1.17
N TYR A 15 13.49 -19.25 2.37
CA TYR A 15 12.38 -18.69 3.12
C TYR A 15 12.89 -17.92 4.33
N GLN A 16 12.49 -16.65 4.44
CA GLN A 16 12.79 -15.84 5.62
C GLN A 16 11.49 -15.28 6.21
N ARG A 17 11.29 -15.51 7.52
CA ARG A 17 10.18 -14.93 8.27
C ARG A 17 10.63 -13.64 8.95
N PHE A 18 9.83 -12.60 8.82
CA PHE A 18 10.06 -11.30 9.42
C PHE A 18 8.92 -10.88 10.34
N ILE A 19 9.24 -9.96 11.24
CA ILE A 19 8.24 -9.24 12.03
C ILE A 19 7.56 -8.20 11.13
N MET A 20 6.24 -8.06 11.28
CA MET A 20 5.44 -7.11 10.48
C MET A 20 5.98 -5.69 10.59
N GLU A 21 6.53 -5.35 11.75
CA GLU A 21 7.11 -4.06 12.01
C GLU A 21 8.15 -3.65 10.95
N THR A 22 8.94 -4.58 10.42
CA THR A 22 9.90 -4.31 9.35
C THR A 22 9.25 -3.66 8.12
N PHE A 23 7.95 -3.87 7.90
CA PHE A 23 7.19 -3.36 6.77
C PHE A 23 6.21 -2.23 7.12
N THR A 24 6.04 -1.89 8.41
CA THR A 24 5.17 -0.79 8.86
C THR A 24 5.98 0.43 9.30
N ALA A 25 5.36 1.61 9.19
CA ALA A 25 5.97 2.88 9.56
C ALA A 25 6.31 2.91 11.06
N SER A 26 7.52 3.36 11.38
CA SER A 26 8.00 3.60 12.75
C SER A 26 8.41 5.06 12.93
N THR A 27 8.37 5.54 14.17
CA THR A 27 8.79 6.89 14.56
C THR A 27 10.31 7.07 14.65
N GLY A 28 11.10 6.00 14.51
CA GLY A 28 12.56 6.03 14.47
C GLY A 28 13.16 5.32 13.26
N ASP A 29 14.41 5.66 12.93
CA ASP A 29 15.21 4.98 11.92
C ASP A 29 15.48 3.53 12.35
N ARG A 30 14.84 2.59 11.65
CA ARG A 30 15.11 1.16 11.88
C ARG A 30 16.48 0.82 11.35
N HIS A 31 17.24 0.08 12.16
CA HIS A 31 18.61 -0.26 11.86
C HIS A 31 18.70 -1.07 10.55
N PRO A 32 19.66 -0.78 9.63
CA PRO A 32 19.83 -1.50 8.36
C PRO A 32 20.07 -3.01 8.50
N THR A 33 20.32 -3.50 9.72
CA THR A 33 20.55 -4.91 10.03
C THR A 33 19.36 -5.79 9.67
N ASP A 34 18.13 -5.30 9.84
CA ASP A 34 16.94 -6.08 9.49
C ASP A 34 16.94 -6.43 8.00
N LEU A 35 17.43 -5.53 7.16
CA LEU A 35 17.47 -5.74 5.71
C LEU A 35 18.60 -6.67 5.28
N ALA A 36 19.66 -6.81 6.09
CA ALA A 36 20.80 -7.66 5.75
C ALA A 36 20.42 -9.14 5.62
N MET A 37 19.45 -9.58 6.43
CA MET A 37 18.91 -10.95 6.42
C MET A 37 18.08 -11.28 5.19
N LEU A 38 17.74 -10.28 4.35
CA LEU A 38 16.99 -10.50 3.11
C LEU A 38 17.88 -10.90 1.94
N ARG A 39 19.21 -10.79 2.08
CA ARG A 39 20.15 -11.16 1.02
C ARG A 39 20.04 -12.65 0.74
N GLY A 40 19.73 -12.98 -0.52
CA GLY A 40 19.60 -14.36 -0.99
C GLY A 40 18.24 -15.00 -0.76
N ALA A 41 17.32 -14.34 -0.02
CA ALA A 41 15.97 -14.84 0.16
C ALA A 41 15.20 -14.87 -1.18
N ARG A 42 14.31 -15.87 -1.35
CA ARG A 42 13.36 -15.96 -2.48
C ARG A 42 11.91 -15.81 -2.05
N LEU A 43 11.62 -16.07 -0.78
CA LEU A 43 10.31 -15.84 -0.18
C LEU A 43 10.50 -15.16 1.18
N VAL A 44 9.81 -14.04 1.37
CA VAL A 44 9.78 -13.32 2.64
C VAL A 44 8.34 -13.27 3.11
N THR A 45 8.09 -13.74 4.33
CA THR A 45 6.76 -13.64 4.94
C THR A 45 6.75 -12.77 6.18
N ALA A 46 5.62 -12.10 6.41
CA ALA A 46 5.33 -11.44 7.67
C ALA A 46 3.93 -11.81 8.15
N GLN A 47 3.76 -11.89 9.48
CA GLN A 47 2.44 -12.02 10.11
C GLN A 47 2.11 -10.76 10.86
N GLU A 48 0.94 -10.20 10.59
CA GLU A 48 0.44 -9.01 11.25
C GLU A 48 -0.23 -9.35 12.60
N THR A 49 0.01 -8.52 13.61
CA THR A 49 -0.53 -8.71 14.97
C THR A 49 -1.20 -7.47 15.56
N GLU A 50 -1.20 -6.31 14.87
CA GLU A 50 -1.69 -5.04 15.44
C GLU A 50 -2.49 -4.21 14.43
N GLU A 51 -3.67 -3.77 14.86
CA GLU A 51 -4.55 -2.86 14.12
C GLU A 51 -4.02 -1.42 14.12
N GLY A 52 -4.39 -0.63 13.10
CA GLY A 52 -4.08 0.81 13.04
C GLY A 52 -2.65 1.18 12.64
N ARG A 53 -1.84 0.22 12.17
CA ARG A 53 -0.50 0.48 11.62
C ARG A 53 -0.59 1.02 10.19
N GLN A 54 0.42 1.78 9.77
CA GLN A 54 0.57 2.26 8.38
C GLN A 54 1.74 1.56 7.70
N TRP A 55 1.66 1.39 6.38
CA TRP A 55 2.77 0.84 5.60
C TRP A 55 4.00 1.75 5.57
N ALA A 56 5.19 1.15 5.61
CA ALA A 56 6.44 1.83 5.29
C ALA A 56 6.60 1.94 3.76
N GLU A 57 5.80 2.77 3.10
CA GLU A 57 5.68 2.84 1.63
C GLU A 57 7.03 2.91 0.91
N SER A 58 7.94 3.78 1.37
CA SER A 58 9.29 3.91 0.78
C SER A 58 10.06 2.59 0.84
N ARG A 59 10.03 1.92 1.99
CA ARG A 59 10.70 0.64 2.20
C ARG A 59 10.06 -0.46 1.34
N ILE A 60 8.74 -0.53 1.26
CA ILE A 60 8.05 -1.48 0.38
C ILE A 60 8.45 -1.25 -1.07
N LYS A 61 8.48 0.01 -1.52
CA LYS A 61 8.89 0.37 -2.89
C LYS A 61 10.32 -0.08 -3.18
N SER A 62 11.26 0.12 -2.25
CA SER A 62 12.65 -0.36 -2.40
C SER A 62 12.73 -1.89 -2.42
N LEU A 63 12.03 -2.58 -1.52
CA LEU A 63 12.08 -4.04 -1.39
C LEU A 63 11.44 -4.79 -2.56
N THR A 64 10.48 -4.15 -3.23
CA THR A 64 9.74 -4.74 -4.37
C THR A 64 10.08 -4.09 -5.71
N GLY A 65 10.92 -3.06 -5.71
CA GLY A 65 11.23 -2.23 -6.88
C GLY A 65 12.31 -2.80 -7.79
N GLY A 66 13.11 -3.75 -7.30
CA GLY A 66 14.26 -4.28 -8.03
C GLY A 66 15.52 -3.42 -7.94
N ASP A 67 15.46 -2.32 -7.18
CA ASP A 67 16.62 -1.46 -6.94
C ASP A 67 17.58 -2.10 -5.92
N PRO A 68 18.90 -1.88 -6.04
CA PRO A 68 19.87 -2.34 -5.04
C PRO A 68 19.61 -1.72 -3.68
N ILE A 69 19.71 -2.52 -2.62
CA ILE A 69 19.56 -2.10 -1.23
C ILE A 69 20.90 -2.28 -0.51
N THR A 70 21.30 -1.24 0.21
CA THR A 70 22.49 -1.27 1.07
C THR A 70 22.09 -1.62 2.50
N ALA A 71 22.71 -2.65 3.06
CA ALA A 71 22.48 -3.14 4.41
C ALA A 71 23.81 -3.55 5.06
N ARG A 72 23.80 -3.83 6.37
CA ARG A 72 24.98 -4.34 7.08
C ARG A 72 24.57 -5.27 8.21
N PHE A 73 25.39 -6.28 8.51
CA PHE A 73 25.23 -7.02 9.76
C PHE A 73 25.69 -6.16 10.94
N MET A 74 25.28 -6.55 12.14
CA MET A 74 25.68 -5.85 13.37
C MET A 74 27.20 -5.84 13.49
N ARG A 75 27.79 -4.63 13.62
CA ARG A 75 29.26 -4.42 13.69
C ARG A 75 30.04 -4.94 12.47
N GLN A 76 29.41 -5.02 11.30
CA GLN A 76 30.09 -5.34 10.04
C GLN A 76 29.96 -4.21 9.02
N ASP A 77 30.73 -4.34 7.93
CA ASP A 77 30.71 -3.42 6.79
C ASP A 77 29.40 -3.50 6.01
N PHE A 78 29.11 -2.41 5.30
CA PHE A 78 27.98 -2.36 4.39
C PHE A 78 28.21 -3.25 3.18
N PHE A 79 27.13 -3.88 2.74
CA PHE A 79 27.05 -4.56 1.46
C PHE A 79 25.77 -4.15 0.74
N THR A 80 25.81 -4.24 -0.58
CA THR A 80 24.67 -3.96 -1.44
C THR A 80 24.19 -5.24 -2.09
N PHE A 81 22.88 -5.45 -2.15
CA PHE A 81 22.27 -6.56 -2.86
C PHE A 81 20.96 -6.13 -3.52
N THR A 82 20.59 -6.78 -4.62
CA THR A 82 19.27 -6.60 -5.23
C THR A 82 18.28 -7.59 -4.61
N PRO A 83 17.08 -7.15 -4.19
CA PRO A 83 16.04 -8.05 -3.71
C PRO A 83 15.67 -9.11 -4.75
N GLN A 84 15.62 -10.37 -4.34
CA GLN A 84 15.26 -11.51 -5.21
C GLN A 84 14.03 -12.28 -4.71
N PHE A 85 13.34 -11.75 -3.70
CA PHE A 85 12.25 -12.42 -3.01
C PHE A 85 10.87 -11.90 -3.42
N LYS A 86 9.86 -12.76 -3.26
CA LYS A 86 8.47 -12.34 -3.17
C LYS A 86 8.12 -12.05 -1.71
N LEU A 87 7.52 -10.90 -1.45
CA LEU A 87 6.99 -10.53 -0.14
C LEU A 87 5.53 -10.97 -0.01
N ILE A 88 5.21 -11.73 1.03
CA ILE A 88 3.84 -12.16 1.37
C ILE A 88 3.54 -11.74 2.81
N ILE A 89 2.46 -10.99 3.00
CA ILE A 89 2.05 -10.57 4.33
C ILE A 89 0.68 -11.17 4.63
N ALA A 90 0.60 -11.86 5.76
CA ALA A 90 -0.63 -12.50 6.22
C ALA A 90 -1.12 -11.79 7.48
N GLY A 91 -2.31 -11.22 7.42
CA GLY A 91 -2.92 -10.51 8.53
C GLY A 91 -4.43 -10.67 8.56
N ASN A 92 -5.02 -10.19 9.64
CA ASN A 92 -6.47 -10.04 9.80
C ASN A 92 -6.89 -8.57 9.65
N HIS A 93 -5.94 -7.64 9.73
CA HIS A 93 -6.17 -6.22 9.52
C HIS A 93 -5.53 -5.81 8.19
N LYS A 94 -5.80 -4.57 7.77
CA LYS A 94 -5.21 -3.98 6.58
C LYS A 94 -4.47 -2.73 7.05
N PRO A 95 -3.12 -2.67 6.98
CA PRO A 95 -2.42 -1.46 7.37
C PRO A 95 -2.79 -0.30 6.45
N GLY A 96 -2.86 0.92 6.96
CA GLY A 96 -3.23 2.07 6.14
C GLY A 96 -2.13 2.54 5.18
N LEU A 97 -2.51 3.27 4.13
CA LEU A 97 -1.61 3.96 3.22
C LEU A 97 -1.76 5.47 3.41
N ARG A 98 -0.64 6.22 3.46
CA ARG A 98 -0.73 7.69 3.52
C ARG A 98 -0.95 8.30 2.15
N ASN A 99 -0.36 7.70 1.12
CA ASN A 99 -0.45 8.15 -0.25
C ASN A 99 -0.55 6.94 -1.18
N VAL A 100 -1.72 6.76 -1.79
CA VAL A 100 -1.90 5.74 -2.82
C VAL A 100 -1.45 6.31 -4.18
N ASP A 101 -0.24 5.96 -4.60
CA ASP A 101 0.28 6.26 -5.94
C ASP A 101 0.26 5.02 -6.85
N GLU A 102 0.47 5.23 -8.16
CA GLU A 102 0.52 4.14 -9.15
C GLU A 102 1.60 3.10 -8.81
N ALA A 103 2.71 3.56 -8.21
CA ALA A 103 3.79 2.70 -7.77
C ALA A 103 3.32 1.73 -6.66
N MET A 104 2.47 2.16 -5.72
CA MET A 104 1.87 1.25 -4.75
C MET A 104 0.78 0.37 -5.38
N ARG A 105 -0.06 0.94 -6.25
CA ARG A 105 -1.14 0.22 -6.95
C ARG A 105 -0.61 -1.01 -7.70
N ARG A 106 0.50 -0.88 -8.43
CA ARG A 106 1.11 -2.01 -9.18
C ARG A 106 1.76 -3.10 -8.31
N ARG A 107 1.96 -2.86 -7.00
CA ARG A 107 2.68 -3.75 -6.08
C ARG A 107 1.75 -4.57 -5.19
N PHE A 108 0.58 -4.03 -4.85
CA PHE A 108 -0.35 -4.67 -3.93
C PHE A 108 -1.23 -5.69 -4.65
N HIS A 109 -1.38 -6.86 -4.03
CA HIS A 109 -2.35 -7.88 -4.39
C HIS A 109 -2.96 -8.39 -3.09
N LEU A 110 -4.14 -7.88 -2.75
CA LEU A 110 -4.88 -8.34 -1.58
C LEU A 110 -5.62 -9.63 -1.94
N ILE A 111 -5.25 -10.72 -1.29
CA ILE A 111 -5.92 -12.02 -1.47
C ILE A 111 -6.91 -12.21 -0.31
N PRO A 112 -8.22 -12.02 -0.55
CA PRO A 112 -9.21 -12.14 0.51
C PRO A 112 -9.47 -13.61 0.83
N PHE A 113 -9.44 -13.96 2.13
CA PHE A 113 -9.86 -15.26 2.64
C PHE A 113 -11.23 -15.09 3.30
N THR A 114 -12.30 -15.16 2.49
CA THR A 114 -13.69 -14.85 2.91
C THR A 114 -14.46 -16.04 3.45
N VAL A 115 -13.95 -17.26 3.25
CA VAL A 115 -14.62 -18.48 3.71
C VAL A 115 -14.29 -18.76 5.17
N THR A 116 -15.33 -18.84 6.01
CA THR A 116 -15.24 -19.27 7.40
C THR A 116 -15.75 -20.69 7.53
N ILE A 117 -14.88 -21.62 7.94
CA ILE A 117 -15.26 -23.02 8.15
C ILE A 117 -15.94 -23.19 9.53
N PRO A 118 -17.20 -23.69 9.58
CA PRO A 118 -17.89 -24.00 10.82
C PRO A 118 -17.10 -24.96 11.72
N LYS A 119 -17.32 -24.95 13.04
CA LYS A 119 -16.47 -25.73 13.98
C LYS A 119 -16.55 -27.24 13.73
N GLU A 120 -17.74 -27.70 13.39
CA GLU A 120 -18.13 -29.07 13.10
C GLU A 120 -17.53 -29.61 11.80
N GLU A 121 -17.22 -28.74 10.84
CA GLU A 121 -16.58 -29.11 9.55
C GLU A 121 -15.05 -28.99 9.59
N ARG A 122 -14.47 -28.48 10.68
CA ARG A 122 -13.02 -28.33 10.81
C ARG A 122 -12.37 -29.69 10.99
N ASP A 123 -11.58 -30.08 10.01
CA ASP A 123 -10.72 -31.24 10.11
C ASP A 123 -9.43 -30.90 10.90
N PRO A 124 -9.24 -31.43 12.13
CA PRO A 124 -8.03 -31.18 12.90
C PRO A 124 -6.78 -31.82 12.29
N ALA A 125 -6.94 -32.87 11.46
CA ALA A 125 -5.86 -33.60 10.79
C ALA A 125 -5.53 -33.01 9.40
N LEU A 126 -6.11 -31.86 9.05
CA LEU A 126 -5.87 -31.20 7.77
C LEU A 126 -4.37 -30.91 7.51
N PRO A 127 -3.56 -30.44 8.48
CA PRO A 127 -2.14 -30.23 8.25
C PRO A 127 -1.39 -31.49 7.83
N GLU A 128 -1.69 -32.62 8.47
CA GLU A 128 -1.07 -33.93 8.19
C GLU A 128 -1.48 -34.44 6.82
N LYS A 129 -2.77 -34.31 6.47
CA LYS A 129 -3.29 -34.65 5.14
C LYS A 129 -2.63 -33.81 4.04
N LEU A 130 -2.52 -32.50 4.23
CA LEU A 130 -1.84 -31.62 3.28
C LEU A 130 -0.35 -31.95 3.14
N ARG A 131 0.31 -32.35 4.24
CA ARG A 131 1.70 -32.81 4.21
C ARG A 131 1.84 -34.10 3.42
N ALA A 132 0.90 -35.04 3.53
CA ALA A 132 0.91 -36.26 2.72
C ALA A 132 0.73 -35.96 1.22
N GLU A 133 -0.07 -34.96 0.88
CA GLU A 133 -0.34 -34.51 -0.49
C GLU A 133 0.71 -33.53 -1.07
N TRP A 134 1.83 -33.31 -0.38
CA TRP A 134 2.86 -32.35 -0.83
C TRP A 134 3.32 -32.54 -2.29
N PRO A 135 3.46 -33.76 -2.85
CA PRO A 135 3.88 -33.91 -4.24
C PRO A 135 2.85 -33.34 -5.23
N GLY A 136 1.56 -33.50 -4.90
CA GLY A 136 0.45 -32.94 -5.68
C GLY A 136 0.42 -31.41 -5.62
N ILE A 137 0.62 -30.86 -4.42
CA ILE A 137 0.70 -29.40 -4.20
C ILE A 137 1.88 -28.80 -4.97
N LEU A 138 3.05 -29.44 -4.93
CA LEU A 138 4.22 -28.97 -5.67
C LEU A 138 3.98 -29.04 -7.19
N LYS A 139 3.40 -30.14 -7.68
CA LYS A 139 3.04 -30.27 -9.11
C LYS A 139 2.07 -29.18 -9.55
N TRP A 140 1.10 -28.85 -8.72
CA TRP A 140 0.17 -27.74 -8.97
C TRP A 140 0.88 -26.38 -8.99
N ALA A 141 1.78 -26.12 -8.03
CA ALA A 141 2.57 -24.89 -8.00
C ALA A 141 3.49 -24.74 -9.24
N VAL A 142 4.13 -25.82 -9.69
CA VAL A 142 4.96 -25.83 -10.91
C VAL A 142 4.12 -25.53 -12.15
N ARG A 143 2.92 -26.12 -12.27
CA ARG A 143 1.98 -25.79 -13.36
C ARG A 143 1.60 -24.31 -13.36
N GLY A 144 1.28 -23.76 -12.19
CA GLY A 144 1.00 -22.34 -12.03
C GLY A 144 2.19 -21.45 -12.41
N CYS A 145 3.42 -21.86 -12.09
CA CYS A 145 4.63 -21.15 -12.50
C CYS A 145 4.79 -21.12 -14.03
N LEU A 146 4.59 -22.25 -14.71
CA LEU A 146 4.67 -22.33 -16.18
C LEU A 146 3.58 -21.48 -16.86
N GLU A 147 2.38 -21.49 -16.29
CA GLU A 147 1.28 -20.66 -16.78
C GLU A 147 1.60 -19.17 -16.61
N TRP A 148 2.09 -18.78 -15.43
CA TRP A 148 2.54 -17.41 -15.14
C TRP A 148 3.65 -16.95 -16.10
N GLN A 149 4.63 -17.79 -16.40
CA GLN A 149 5.69 -17.46 -17.37
C GLN A 149 5.14 -17.21 -18.79
N ARG A 150 4.04 -17.88 -19.16
CA ARG A 150 3.41 -17.72 -20.48
C ARG A 150 2.54 -16.48 -20.60
N GLN A 151 1.72 -16.19 -19.60
CA GLN A 151 0.69 -15.14 -19.71
C GLN A 151 0.92 -13.94 -18.79
N GLY A 152 1.97 -13.97 -17.97
CA GLY A 152 2.19 -13.01 -16.91
C GLY A 152 1.27 -13.25 -15.70
N LEU A 153 1.32 -12.34 -14.73
CA LEU A 153 0.45 -12.40 -13.56
C LEU A 153 -0.93 -11.87 -13.96
N ASN A 154 -1.93 -12.76 -13.99
CA ASN A 154 -3.31 -12.42 -14.27
C ASN A 154 -4.18 -12.71 -13.02
N PRO A 155 -4.27 -11.76 -12.07
CA PRO A 155 -5.02 -11.98 -10.84
C PRO A 155 -6.52 -12.15 -11.12
N PRO A 156 -7.22 -13.05 -10.41
CA PRO A 156 -8.66 -13.24 -10.60
C PRO A 156 -9.45 -12.01 -10.11
N PRO A 157 -10.70 -11.81 -10.55
CA PRO A 157 -11.53 -10.66 -10.16
C PRO A 157 -11.60 -10.44 -8.65
N ALA A 158 -11.78 -11.52 -7.86
CA ALA A 158 -11.81 -11.41 -6.40
C ALA A 158 -10.56 -10.78 -5.77
N VAL A 159 -9.39 -10.91 -6.40
CA VAL A 159 -8.14 -10.26 -5.95
C VAL A 159 -8.05 -8.84 -6.48
N VAL A 160 -8.44 -8.60 -7.74
CA VAL A 160 -8.45 -7.27 -8.35
C VAL A 160 -9.39 -6.34 -7.59
N ASP A 161 -10.63 -6.78 -7.37
CA ASP A 161 -11.70 -6.01 -6.74
C ASP A 161 -11.34 -5.71 -5.27
N ALA A 162 -10.92 -6.72 -4.50
CA ALA A 162 -10.51 -6.53 -3.11
C ALA A 162 -9.29 -5.60 -2.97
N THR A 163 -8.36 -5.65 -3.93
CA THR A 163 -7.21 -4.74 -3.96
C THR A 163 -7.66 -3.31 -4.28
N ALA A 164 -8.54 -3.14 -5.28
CA ALA A 164 -9.07 -1.84 -5.66
C ALA A 164 -9.84 -1.19 -4.51
N GLU A 165 -10.77 -1.91 -3.90
CA GLU A 165 -11.57 -1.45 -2.76
C GLU A 165 -10.68 -0.98 -1.60
N TYR A 166 -9.68 -1.79 -1.23
CA TYR A 166 -8.73 -1.42 -0.18
C TYR A 166 -7.94 -0.15 -0.55
N LEU A 167 -7.40 -0.07 -1.78
CA LEU A 167 -6.61 1.09 -2.20
C LEU A 167 -7.45 2.36 -2.39
N GLU A 168 -8.73 2.24 -2.74
CA GLU A 168 -9.66 3.36 -2.84
C GLU A 168 -10.08 3.87 -1.47
N ALA A 169 -10.35 2.98 -0.51
CA ALA A 169 -10.64 3.34 0.87
C ALA A 169 -9.50 4.12 1.54
N GLU A 170 -8.25 3.87 1.13
CA GLU A 170 -7.06 4.58 1.63
C GLU A 170 -6.69 5.83 0.80
N ASP A 171 -7.45 6.16 -0.26
CA ASP A 171 -7.15 7.28 -1.16
C ASP A 171 -7.97 8.52 -0.81
N SER A 172 -7.75 9.06 0.40
CA SER A 172 -8.49 10.20 0.97
C SER A 172 -8.47 11.45 0.07
N TYR A 173 -7.38 11.67 -0.67
CA TYR A 173 -7.31 12.75 -1.65
C TYR A 173 -8.32 12.56 -2.78
N SER A 174 -8.46 11.35 -3.30
CA SER A 174 -9.40 11.07 -4.40
C SER A 174 -10.85 11.18 -3.93
N LEU A 175 -11.12 10.78 -2.69
CA LEU A 175 -12.44 10.96 -2.07
C LEU A 175 -12.77 12.45 -1.89
N TRP A 176 -11.86 13.23 -1.31
CA TRP A 176 -12.00 14.69 -1.21
C TRP A 176 -12.20 15.34 -2.59
N MET A 177 -11.42 14.95 -3.60
CA MET A 177 -11.57 15.49 -4.96
C MET A 177 -12.95 15.20 -5.55
N THR A 178 -13.50 14.01 -5.28
CA THR A 178 -14.82 13.60 -5.79
C THR A 178 -15.95 14.34 -5.08
N GLU A 179 -15.84 14.53 -3.77
CA GLU A 179 -16.89 15.19 -2.96
C GLU A 179 -16.84 16.71 -3.08
N CYS A 180 -15.65 17.29 -3.10
CA CYS A 180 -15.46 18.72 -2.87
C CYS A 180 -15.07 19.49 -4.12
N LEU A 181 -14.70 18.81 -5.22
CA LEU A 181 -14.32 19.47 -6.46
C LEU A 181 -15.24 19.03 -7.61
N THR A 182 -15.60 20.01 -8.45
CA THR A 182 -16.29 19.74 -9.71
C THR A 182 -15.35 20.04 -10.88
N PRO A 183 -15.20 19.12 -11.86
CA PRO A 183 -14.44 19.39 -13.07
C PRO A 183 -15.01 20.60 -13.81
N SER A 184 -14.17 21.61 -14.09
CA SER A 184 -14.59 22.81 -14.81
C SER A 184 -13.50 23.27 -15.75
N ARG A 185 -13.84 23.47 -17.02
CA ARG A 185 -12.92 24.08 -17.99
C ARG A 185 -12.73 25.56 -17.64
N ASN A 186 -11.52 26.09 -17.83
CA ASN A 186 -11.19 27.51 -17.65
C ASN A 186 -11.42 28.09 -16.23
N CYS A 187 -11.44 27.27 -15.19
CA CYS A 187 -11.42 27.75 -13.81
C CYS A 187 -9.99 27.79 -13.24
N PHE A 188 -9.80 28.63 -12.24
CA PHE A 188 -8.57 28.68 -11.45
C PHE A 188 -8.96 28.74 -9.98
N GLU A 189 -8.40 27.83 -9.19
CA GLU A 189 -8.51 27.87 -7.73
C GLU A 189 -7.10 28.03 -7.15
N SER A 190 -6.96 28.89 -6.15
CA SER A 190 -5.65 29.14 -5.55
C SER A 190 -5.21 27.93 -4.72
N SER A 191 -3.88 27.73 -4.61
CA SER A 191 -3.36 26.66 -3.74
C SER A 191 -3.78 26.84 -2.28
N ALA A 192 -4.15 28.06 -1.85
CA ALA A 192 -4.64 28.34 -0.52
C ALA A 192 -6.10 27.92 -0.32
N ASP A 193 -6.96 28.22 -1.29
CA ASP A 193 -8.39 27.84 -1.21
C ASP A 193 -8.56 26.32 -1.32
N LEU A 194 -7.82 25.67 -2.22
CA LEU A 194 -7.83 24.21 -2.36
C LEU A 194 -7.32 23.52 -1.08
N PHE A 195 -6.24 24.03 -0.49
CA PHE A 195 -5.73 23.49 0.76
C PHE A 195 -6.69 23.73 1.93
N ALA A 196 -7.41 24.86 1.97
CA ALA A 196 -8.41 25.11 2.99
C ALA A 196 -9.59 24.13 2.88
N SER A 197 -10.06 23.84 1.67
CA SER A 197 -11.08 22.83 1.42
C SER A 197 -10.61 21.43 1.84
N TRP A 198 -9.41 21.01 1.42
CA TRP A 198 -8.81 19.74 1.84
C TRP A 198 -8.67 19.65 3.37
N LYS A 199 -8.18 20.72 3.99
CA LYS A 199 -7.95 20.77 5.42
C LYS A 199 -9.24 20.52 6.19
N ALA A 200 -10.31 21.23 5.84
CA ALA A 200 -11.58 21.07 6.50
C ALA A 200 -12.22 19.70 6.22
N TRP A 201 -12.03 19.12 5.03
CA TRP A 201 -12.46 17.76 4.73
C TRP A 201 -11.74 16.74 5.62
N ALA A 202 -10.41 16.80 5.65
CA ALA A 202 -9.56 15.87 6.40
C ALA A 202 -9.86 15.93 7.90
N GLU A 203 -10.07 17.13 8.45
CA GLU A 203 -10.44 17.31 9.87
C GLU A 203 -11.79 16.63 10.19
N ARG A 204 -12.79 16.71 9.31
CA ARG A 204 -14.07 15.99 9.48
C ARG A 204 -13.95 14.48 9.33
N ALA A 205 -13.03 14.03 8.48
CA ALA A 205 -12.70 12.60 8.31
C ALA A 205 -11.82 12.04 9.44
N GLY A 206 -11.39 12.88 10.41
CA GLY A 206 -10.47 12.47 11.49
C GLY A 206 -9.02 12.28 11.03
N GLU A 207 -8.67 12.79 9.85
CA GLU A 207 -7.34 12.71 9.26
C GLU A 207 -6.49 13.96 9.53
N SER A 208 -5.16 13.78 9.51
CA SER A 208 -4.24 14.92 9.60
C SER A 208 -4.05 15.56 8.22
N PRO A 209 -4.40 16.85 8.03
CA PRO A 209 -4.34 17.51 6.72
C PRO A 209 -2.91 17.76 6.21
N GLY A 210 -1.91 17.66 7.09
CA GLY A 210 -0.50 17.93 6.76
C GLY A 210 -0.22 19.40 6.43
N SER A 211 0.82 19.64 5.62
CA SER A 211 1.22 20.99 5.21
C SER A 211 0.74 21.32 3.80
N GLN A 212 0.46 22.61 3.54
CA GLN A 212 0.05 23.10 2.23
C GLN A 212 1.04 22.75 1.11
N LYS A 213 2.35 22.76 1.42
CA LYS A 213 3.41 22.38 0.47
C LYS A 213 3.24 20.91 0.04
N ARG A 214 3.05 20.01 1.01
CA ARG A 214 2.84 18.58 0.73
C ARG A 214 1.55 18.34 -0.03
N PHE A 215 0.46 18.99 0.38
CA PHE A 215 -0.82 18.97 -0.34
C PHE A 215 -0.64 19.35 -1.82
N THR A 216 0.00 20.49 -2.10
CA THR A 216 0.19 21.00 -3.47
C THR A 216 0.98 19.99 -4.32
N GLN A 217 1.99 19.34 -3.75
CA GLN A 217 2.77 18.32 -4.44
C GLN A 217 1.93 17.06 -4.72
N THR A 218 1.20 16.56 -3.73
CA THR A 218 0.33 15.38 -3.89
C THR A 218 -0.78 15.64 -4.91
N PHE A 219 -1.44 16.79 -4.84
CA PHE A 219 -2.53 17.16 -5.75
C PHE A 219 -2.06 17.23 -7.21
N ALA A 220 -0.86 17.76 -7.46
CA ALA A 220 -0.24 17.72 -8.79
C ALA A 220 0.02 16.28 -9.28
N THR A 221 0.54 15.41 -8.40
CA THR A 221 0.77 13.98 -8.72
C THR A 221 -0.54 13.24 -9.02
N LYS A 222 -1.67 13.68 -8.46
CA LYS A 222 -3.01 13.15 -8.76
C LYS A 222 -3.61 13.69 -10.07
N GLY A 223 -2.83 14.43 -10.86
CA GLY A 223 -3.21 14.87 -12.20
C GLY A 223 -3.74 16.30 -12.29
N ALA A 224 -3.79 17.05 -11.18
CA ALA A 224 -4.17 18.46 -11.21
C ALA A 224 -3.07 19.31 -11.88
N GLN A 225 -3.47 20.23 -12.75
CA GLN A 225 -2.55 21.03 -13.55
C GLN A 225 -2.14 22.31 -12.81
N PRO A 226 -0.88 22.45 -12.36
CA PRO A 226 -0.44 23.66 -11.67
C PRO A 226 -0.43 24.85 -12.62
N LYS A 227 -0.94 26.00 -12.16
CA LYS A 227 -0.96 27.23 -12.95
C LYS A 227 -0.58 28.44 -12.10
N ARG A 228 0.00 29.43 -12.77
CA ARG A 228 0.19 30.77 -12.24
C ARG A 228 -0.76 31.72 -12.94
N GLN A 229 -1.58 32.42 -12.19
CA GLN A 229 -2.54 33.37 -12.74
C GLN A 229 -1.78 34.60 -13.28
N ALA A 230 -1.98 34.94 -14.55
CA ALA A 230 -1.21 35.98 -15.25
C ALA A 230 -1.38 37.38 -14.63
N HIS A 231 -2.60 37.74 -14.23
CA HIS A 231 -2.91 39.06 -13.67
C HIS A 231 -2.39 39.25 -12.23
N THR A 232 -2.59 38.26 -11.34
CA THR A 232 -2.32 38.41 -9.91
C THR A 232 -1.01 37.78 -9.46
N GLY A 233 -0.38 36.96 -10.32
CA GLY A 233 0.79 36.18 -10.00
C GLY A 233 0.55 35.02 -9.03
N LYS A 234 -0.70 34.80 -8.57
CA LYS A 234 -1.07 33.75 -7.61
C LYS A 234 -0.82 32.35 -8.18
N ARG A 235 -0.35 31.44 -7.33
CA ARG A 235 -0.17 30.02 -7.63
C ARG A 235 -1.45 29.24 -7.30
N GLY A 236 -1.79 28.28 -8.13
CA GLY A 236 -3.00 27.48 -7.98
C GLY A 236 -3.05 26.36 -9.01
N PHE A 237 -4.27 25.89 -9.27
CA PHE A 237 -4.53 24.81 -10.22
C PHE A 237 -5.71 25.17 -11.13
N GLU A 238 -5.73 24.60 -12.32
CA GLU A 238 -6.86 24.66 -13.24
C GLU A 238 -7.56 23.30 -13.41
N GLY A 239 -8.77 23.32 -13.96
CA GLY A 239 -9.54 22.12 -14.26
C GLY A 239 -10.51 21.68 -13.15
N TYR A 240 -10.42 22.27 -11.97
CA TYR A 240 -11.28 21.98 -10.82
C TYR A 240 -11.83 23.27 -10.20
N ARG A 241 -13.11 23.26 -9.84
CA ARG A 241 -13.77 24.30 -9.05
C ARG A 241 -14.15 23.73 -7.68
N ILE A 242 -13.94 24.50 -6.62
CA ILE A 242 -14.32 24.08 -5.25
C ILE A 242 -15.83 24.18 -5.11
N ASN A 243 -16.46 23.12 -4.60
CA ASN A 243 -17.85 23.11 -4.15
C ASN A 243 -17.93 23.91 -2.84
N ARG A 244 -18.21 25.21 -2.94
CA ARG A 244 -18.21 26.13 -1.78
C ARG A 244 -19.40 25.92 -0.84
N ALA A 245 -20.37 25.09 -1.20
CA ALA A 245 -21.51 24.75 -0.37
C ALA A 245 -21.13 23.95 0.89
N ASP A 246 -19.96 23.29 0.89
CA ASP A 246 -19.61 22.30 1.92
C ASP A 246 -18.67 22.83 3.03
N TYR A 247 -18.35 24.14 3.04
CA TYR A 247 -17.31 24.73 3.90
C TYR A 247 -17.55 26.19 4.38
N THR A 248 -18.80 26.68 4.42
CA THR A 248 -19.13 28.10 4.73
C THR A 248 -18.90 28.56 6.18
N ASP A 249 -17.94 27.98 6.90
CA ASP A 249 -17.45 28.52 8.20
C ASP A 249 -16.04 29.12 8.11
N SER A 250 -15.52 29.37 6.90
CA SER A 250 -14.28 30.14 6.76
C SER A 250 -14.56 31.64 6.91
N PRO A 251 -13.98 32.34 7.91
CA PRO A 251 -14.21 33.77 8.15
C PRO A 251 -13.65 34.71 7.06
N ARG A 252 -13.17 34.16 5.93
CA ARG A 252 -12.72 34.95 4.77
C ARG A 252 -13.81 35.27 3.74
N TYR A 253 -14.98 34.64 3.83
CA TYR A 253 -16.03 34.80 2.81
C TYR A 253 -17.45 34.96 3.40
N GLY A 254 -17.59 35.26 4.69
CA GLY A 254 -18.87 35.62 5.29
C GLY A 254 -19.01 37.14 5.43
N GLY A 255 -19.99 37.71 4.71
CA GLY A 255 -20.52 39.08 4.93
C GLY A 255 -19.70 40.21 4.35
#